data_AF-A0A849EIA8-F1
#
_entry.id   AF-A0A849EIA8-F1
#
_cell.length_a   1.000
_cell.length_b   1.000
_cell.length_c   1.000
_cell.angle_alpha   90.00
_cell.angle_beta   90.00
_cell.angle_gamma   90.00
#
_symmetry.space_group_name_H-M   'P 1'
#
loop_
_entity.id
_entity.type
_entity.pdbx_description
1 polymer ?
#
loop_
_entity_poly.entity_id
_entity_poly.type
_entity_poly.pdbx_seq_one_letter_code
_entity_poly.pdbx_strand_id
1 'polypeptide(L)'
;MAYLEGAEILEMRLLPGIHKELGFYFGYVKHSGDTSWLTEAAPFFSDLLLLITTSMILAKAKTSKYYDQILLFGIISPIVDLVYNYQGGLWRTGTDVADLLEMLPRIMVHTSFLLVIVASIIILYYYRNIRRNYT
;
A
#
# COMPACT_ATOMS: atom_id res chain seq x y z
N MET A 1 8.44 5.47 -11.28
CA MET A 1 9.69 6.11 -10.84
C MET A 1 10.90 5.39 -11.41
N ALA A 2 10.97 4.06 -11.32
CA ALA A 2 11.96 3.20 -12.00
C ALA A 2 12.43 3.68 -13.40
N TYR A 3 11.49 3.90 -14.34
CA TYR A 3 11.84 4.38 -15.69
C TYR A 3 12.57 5.73 -15.71
N LEU A 4 12.23 6.65 -14.80
CA LEU A 4 12.89 7.95 -14.68
C LEU A 4 14.30 7.83 -14.09
N GLU A 5 14.55 6.79 -13.31
CA GLU A 5 15.87 6.45 -12.75
C GLU A 5 16.72 5.61 -13.71
N GLY A 6 16.22 5.32 -14.91
CA GLY A 6 16.93 4.53 -15.92
C GLY A 6 16.83 3.01 -15.71
N ALA A 7 16.00 2.55 -14.78
CA ALA A 7 15.73 1.13 -14.59
C ALA A 7 14.81 0.59 -15.68
N GLU A 8 15.11 -0.62 -16.15
CA GLU A 8 14.31 -1.33 -17.15
C GLU A 8 13.20 -2.10 -16.44
N ILE A 9 11.94 -1.88 -16.83
CA ILE A 9 10.81 -2.65 -16.30
C ILE A 9 10.76 -3.98 -17.04
N LEU A 10 11.06 -5.05 -16.31
CA LEU A 10 11.06 -6.43 -16.82
C LEU A 10 9.66 -7.04 -16.81
N GLU A 11 8.91 -6.78 -15.74
CA GLU A 11 7.56 -7.32 -15.59
C GLU A 11 6.68 -6.36 -14.77
N MET A 12 5.42 -6.23 -15.18
CA MET A 12 4.41 -5.50 -14.44
C MET A 12 3.16 -6.37 -14.30
N ARG A 13 2.73 -6.61 -13.06
CA ARG A 13 1.49 -7.30 -12.73
C ARG A 13 0.63 -6.38 -11.89
N LEU A 14 -0.59 -6.10 -12.35
CA LEU A 14 -1.51 -5.19 -11.64
C LEU A 14 -2.54 -5.93 -10.77
N LEU A 15 -2.79 -7.20 -11.08
CA LEU A 15 -3.79 -8.02 -10.38
C LEU A 15 -3.09 -9.02 -9.45
N PRO A 16 -3.71 -9.35 -8.32
CA PRO A 16 -3.16 -10.35 -7.41
C PRO A 16 -3.00 -11.71 -8.11
N GLY A 17 -1.94 -12.42 -7.75
CA GLY A 17 -1.58 -13.68 -8.40
C GLY A 17 -0.53 -14.45 -7.62
N ILE A 18 -0.04 -15.54 -8.23
CA ILE A 18 1.05 -16.36 -7.68
C ILE A 18 2.21 -16.32 -8.68
N HIS A 19 3.36 -15.85 -8.21
CA HIS A 19 4.62 -15.86 -8.94
C HIS A 19 5.54 -16.97 -8.40
N LYS A 20 6.35 -17.59 -9.26
CA LYS A 20 7.22 -18.71 -8.86
C LYS A 20 8.28 -18.31 -7.84
N GLU A 21 8.80 -17.09 -7.94
CA GLU A 21 9.88 -16.58 -7.08
C GLU A 21 9.35 -15.82 -5.86
N LEU A 22 8.19 -15.15 -6.02
CA LEU A 22 7.63 -14.25 -5.00
C LEU A 22 6.43 -14.86 -4.27
N GLY A 23 5.98 -16.07 -4.62
CA GLY A 23 4.74 -16.62 -4.09
C GLY A 23 3.53 -15.73 -4.41
N PHE A 24 2.61 -15.59 -3.46
CA PHE A 24 1.46 -14.70 -3.61
C PHE A 24 1.88 -13.23 -3.62
N TYR A 25 1.20 -12.39 -4.40
CA TYR A 25 1.48 -10.96 -4.53
C TYR A 25 0.19 -10.16 -4.81
N PHE A 26 0.17 -8.87 -4.46
CA PHE A 26 -0.94 -7.92 -4.68
C PHE A 26 -0.56 -6.83 -5.69
N GLY A 27 -0.22 -7.27 -6.90
CA GLY A 27 0.53 -6.46 -7.86
C GLY A 27 2.02 -6.37 -7.53
N TYR A 28 2.86 -6.30 -8.56
CA TYR A 28 4.29 -5.99 -8.42
C TYR A 28 4.85 -5.44 -9.72
N VAL A 29 6.00 -4.77 -9.62
CA VAL A 29 6.81 -4.35 -10.75
C VAL A 29 8.20 -4.92 -10.54
N LYS A 30 8.62 -5.83 -11.42
CA LYS A 30 10.01 -6.32 -11.46
C LYS A 30 10.79 -5.42 -12.41
N HIS A 31 11.90 -4.88 -11.93
CA HIS A 31 12.81 -4.09 -12.73
C HIS A 31 14.25 -4.58 -12.61
N SER A 32 15.10 -4.16 -13.53
CA SER A 32 16.55 -4.33 -13.45
C SER A 32 17.27 -2.98 -13.51
N GLY A 33 18.46 -2.94 -12.92
CA GLY A 33 19.22 -1.71 -12.71
C GLY A 33 19.09 -1.20 -11.28
N ASP A 34 20.03 -0.34 -10.88
CA ASP A 34 20.01 0.27 -9.56
C ASP A 34 18.89 1.30 -9.47
N THR A 35 18.02 1.14 -8.48
CA THR A 35 16.93 2.07 -8.15
C THR A 35 17.21 2.74 -6.82
N SER A 36 16.60 3.91 -6.61
CA SER A 36 16.64 4.57 -5.30
C SER A 36 15.55 4.05 -4.38
N TRP A 37 15.71 4.29 -3.08
CA TRP A 37 14.68 4.03 -2.07
C TRP A 37 13.33 4.67 -2.42
N LEU A 38 13.31 5.74 -3.22
CA LEU A 38 12.09 6.42 -3.62
C LEU A 38 11.26 5.57 -4.59
N THR A 39 11.93 4.81 -5.48
CA THR A 39 11.28 3.85 -6.36
C THR A 39 10.68 2.71 -5.56
N GLU A 40 11.42 2.16 -4.60
CA GLU A 40 10.93 1.09 -3.71
C GLU A 40 9.78 1.58 -2.80
N ALA A 41 9.79 2.85 -2.41
CA ALA A 41 8.73 3.45 -1.60
C ALA A 41 7.48 3.89 -2.39
N ALA A 42 7.56 3.92 -3.73
CA ALA A 42 6.50 4.48 -4.58
C ALA A 42 5.13 3.79 -4.42
N PRO A 43 5.03 2.46 -4.28
CA PRO A 43 3.75 1.79 -4.00
C PRO A 43 3.10 2.30 -2.71
N PHE A 44 3.87 2.46 -1.64
CA PHE A 44 3.36 2.90 -0.33
C PHE A 44 2.92 4.38 -0.33
N PHE A 45 3.61 5.23 -1.11
CA PHE A 45 3.13 6.60 -1.34
C PHE A 45 1.81 6.62 -2.11
N SER A 46 1.63 5.69 -3.05
CA SER A 46 0.38 5.55 -3.81
C SER A 46 -0.77 5.11 -2.90
N ASP A 47 -0.52 4.18 -1.97
CA ASP A 47 -1.49 3.76 -0.95
C ASP A 47 -1.88 4.91 -0.04
N LEU A 48 -0.91 5.68 0.45
CA LEU A 48 -1.18 6.84 1.30
C LEU A 48 -2.04 7.88 0.56
N LEU A 49 -1.74 8.15 -0.71
CA LEU A 49 -2.54 9.06 -1.53
C LEU A 49 -3.96 8.53 -1.74
N LEU A 50 -4.12 7.22 -1.98
CA LEU A 50 -5.41 6.58 -2.11
C LEU A 50 -6.23 6.66 -0.81
N LEU A 51 -5.59 6.44 0.34
CA LEU A 51 -6.21 6.59 1.66
C LEU A 51 -6.70 8.02 1.92
N ILE A 52 -5.87 9.02 1.60
CA ILE A 52 -6.20 10.45 1.79
C ILE A 52 -7.37 10.83 0.88
N THR A 53 -7.26 10.54 -0.42
CA THR A 53 -8.30 10.89 -1.41
C THR A 53 -9.62 10.20 -1.11
N THR A 54 -9.59 8.91 -0.77
CA THR A 54 -10.79 8.15 -0.37
C THR A 54 -11.42 8.73 0.89
N SER A 55 -10.61 9.09 1.88
CA SER A 55 -11.12 9.74 3.10
C SER A 55 -11.85 11.04 2.77
N MET A 56 -11.30 11.88 1.90
CA MET A 56 -11.97 13.11 1.45
C MET A 56 -13.31 12.83 0.74
N ILE A 57 -13.38 11.75 -0.05
CA ILE A 57 -14.60 11.33 -0.73
C ILE A 57 -15.64 10.82 0.28
N LEU A 58 -15.26 9.91 1.18
CA LEU A 58 -16.16 9.32 2.20
C LEU A 58 -16.70 10.37 3.17
N ALA A 59 -15.91 11.39 3.49
CA ALA A 59 -16.36 12.52 4.30
C ALA A 59 -17.55 13.27 3.67
N LYS A 60 -17.61 13.33 2.33
CA LYS A 60 -18.68 14.00 1.57
C LYS A 60 -19.82 13.04 1.18
N ALA A 61 -19.50 11.79 0.89
CA ALA A 61 -20.41 10.82 0.30
C ALA A 61 -21.12 9.90 1.31
N LYS A 62 -21.41 10.38 2.53
CA LYS A 62 -21.88 9.58 3.68
C LYS A 62 -23.11 8.69 3.40
N THR A 63 -23.99 9.11 2.50
CA THR A 63 -25.23 8.40 2.13
C THR A 63 -25.17 7.74 0.75
N SER A 64 -23.99 7.72 0.11
CA SER A 64 -23.84 7.13 -1.21
C SER A 64 -24.18 5.64 -1.20
N LYS A 65 -24.91 5.17 -2.21
CA LYS A 65 -25.13 3.73 -2.44
C LYS A 65 -23.84 2.95 -2.68
N TYR A 66 -22.74 3.65 -3.01
CA TYR A 66 -21.42 3.08 -3.24
C TYR A 66 -20.49 3.20 -2.02
N TYR A 67 -20.99 3.64 -0.87
CA TYR A 67 -20.17 3.91 0.31
C TYR A 67 -19.30 2.72 0.70
N ASP A 68 -19.89 1.52 0.73
CA ASP A 68 -19.22 0.31 1.17
C ASP A 68 -18.15 -0.15 0.16
N GLN A 69 -18.38 0.05 -1.14
CA GLN A 69 -17.39 -0.20 -2.19
C GLN A 69 -16.24 0.81 -2.11
N ILE A 70 -16.53 2.10 -1.92
CA ILE A 70 -15.50 3.14 -1.76
C ILE A 70 -14.66 2.84 -0.51
N LEU A 71 -15.29 2.45 0.60
CA LEU A 71 -14.60 2.04 1.83
C LEU A 71 -13.73 0.79 1.61
N LEU A 72 -14.25 -0.21 0.90
CA LEU A 72 -13.53 -1.44 0.60
C LEU A 72 -12.29 -1.18 -0.26
N PHE A 73 -12.46 -0.53 -1.40
CA PHE A 73 -11.36 -0.33 -2.35
C PHE A 73 -10.38 0.76 -1.95
N GLY A 74 -10.85 1.83 -1.31
CA GLY A 74 -10.02 2.99 -1.01
C GLY A 74 -9.45 3.04 0.41
N ILE A 75 -9.97 2.23 1.35
CA ILE A 75 -9.43 2.12 2.71
C ILE A 75 -9.00 0.70 3.05
N ILE A 76 -9.88 -0.30 2.89
CA ILE A 76 -9.56 -1.67 3.30
C ILE A 76 -8.45 -2.27 2.43
N SER A 77 -8.52 -2.10 1.10
CA SER A 77 -7.52 -2.65 0.18
C SER A 77 -6.10 -2.11 0.46
N PRO A 78 -5.86 -0.79 0.59
CA PRO A 78 -4.54 -0.27 0.95
C PRO A 78 -4.04 -0.75 2.32
N ILE A 79 -4.93 -0.91 3.32
CA ILE A 79 -4.53 -1.45 4.63
C ILE A 79 -4.02 -2.89 4.48
N VAL A 80 -4.75 -3.72 3.73
CA VAL A 80 -4.35 -5.11 3.50
C VAL A 80 -3.02 -5.16 2.77
N ASP A 81 -2.82 -4.31 1.76
CA ASP A 81 -1.57 -4.23 1.01
C ASP A 81 -0.40 -3.80 1.89
N LEU A 82 -0.55 -2.71 2.64
CA LEU A 82 0.47 -2.22 3.57
C LEU A 82 0.86 -3.28 4.61
N VAL A 83 -0.12 -3.96 5.20
CA VAL A 83 0.14 -5.03 6.19
C VAL A 83 0.85 -6.21 5.54
N TYR A 84 0.40 -6.62 4.35
CA TYR A 84 0.98 -7.75 3.62
C TYR A 84 2.45 -7.47 3.23
N ASN A 85 2.71 -6.30 2.64
CA ASN A 85 4.06 -5.90 2.23
C ASN A 85 4.99 -5.69 3.43
N TYR A 86 4.49 -5.06 4.51
CA TYR A 86 5.28 -4.89 5.73
C TYR A 86 5.67 -6.22 6.35
N GLN A 87 4.70 -7.13 6.51
CA GLN A 87 4.93 -8.49 7.01
C GLN A 87 5.89 -9.26 6.10
N GLY A 88 5.73 -9.15 4.78
CA GLY A 88 6.61 -9.75 3.78
C GLY A 88 8.06 -9.33 3.95
N GLY A 89 8.33 -8.03 4.14
CA GLY A 89 9.68 -7.50 4.31
C GLY A 89 10.40 -7.95 5.58
N LEU A 90 9.71 -8.54 6.56
CA LEU A 90 10.33 -9.04 7.79
C LEU A 90 10.96 -10.43 7.64
N TRP A 91 10.55 -11.22 6.65
CA TRP A 91 10.98 -12.62 6.53
C TRP A 91 11.22 -13.11 5.10
N ARG A 92 10.82 -12.35 4.08
CA ARG A 92 11.14 -12.61 2.67
C ARG A 92 12.19 -11.63 2.19
N THR A 93 13.10 -12.11 1.34
CA THR A 93 14.03 -11.27 0.59
C THR A 93 13.45 -10.87 -0.77
N GLY A 94 13.91 -9.77 -1.35
CA GLY A 94 13.45 -9.28 -2.67
C GLY A 94 12.01 -8.80 -2.67
N THR A 95 11.60 -8.16 -1.57
CA THR A 95 10.33 -7.42 -1.48
C THR A 95 10.66 -5.97 -1.22
N ASP A 96 9.86 -5.04 -1.73
CA ASP A 96 10.09 -3.60 -1.63
C ASP A 96 10.41 -3.15 -0.19
N VAL A 97 9.73 -3.72 0.82
CA VAL A 97 10.00 -3.40 2.24
C VAL A 97 11.34 -3.95 2.73
N ALA A 98 11.72 -5.16 2.30
CA ALA A 98 13.05 -5.71 2.61
C ALA A 98 14.14 -4.82 2.03
N ASP A 99 13.97 -4.39 0.78
CA ASP A 99 14.93 -3.53 0.07
C ASP A 99 15.01 -2.14 0.74
N LEU A 100 13.87 -1.58 1.17
CA LEU A 100 13.83 -0.36 1.99
C LEU A 100 14.56 -0.52 3.34
N LEU A 101 14.47 -1.67 4.00
CA LEU A 101 15.18 -1.94 5.26
C LEU A 101 16.69 -2.06 5.09
N GLU A 102 17.17 -2.33 3.87
CA GLU A 102 18.59 -2.33 3.51
C GLU A 102 19.07 -0.92 3.11
N MET A 103 18.24 -0.14 2.41
CA MET A 103 18.59 1.19 1.92
C MET A 103 18.45 2.30 2.97
N LEU A 104 17.55 2.14 3.94
CA LEU A 104 17.18 3.18 4.91
C LEU A 104 17.38 2.74 6.36
N PRO A 105 17.47 3.68 7.32
CA PRO A 105 17.51 3.33 8.74
C PRO A 105 16.27 2.52 9.14
N ARG A 106 16.48 1.31 9.66
CA ARG A 106 15.40 0.36 10.03
C ARG A 106 14.31 0.99 10.89
N ILE A 107 14.71 1.79 11.88
CA ILE A 107 13.76 2.47 12.77
C ILE A 107 12.80 3.38 12.00
N MET A 108 13.28 4.05 10.96
CA MET A 108 12.47 4.95 10.13
C MET A 108 11.45 4.17 9.31
N VAL A 109 11.84 3.04 8.73
CA VAL A 109 10.94 2.17 7.95
C VAL A 109 9.86 1.59 8.86
N HIS A 110 10.25 0.96 9.98
CA HIS A 110 9.30 0.37 10.92
C HIS A 110 8.30 1.40 11.49
N THR A 111 8.80 2.57 11.92
CA THR A 111 7.92 3.60 12.49
C THR A 111 6.96 4.17 11.44
N SER A 112 7.43 4.39 10.21
CA SER A 112 6.58 4.89 9.12
C SER A 112 5.44 3.92 8.80
N PHE A 113 5.74 2.63 8.61
CA PHE A 113 4.72 1.61 8.36
C PHE A 113 3.75 1.47 9.53
N LEU A 114 4.26 1.40 10.76
CA LEU A 114 3.40 1.27 11.94
C LEU A 114 2.45 2.46 12.09
N LEU A 115 2.96 3.69 11.90
CA LEU A 115 2.16 4.91 11.97
C LEU A 115 1.05 4.90 10.91
N VAL A 116 1.37 4.59 9.66
CA VAL A 116 0.39 4.59 8.56
C VAL A 116 -0.64 3.49 8.76
N ILE A 117 -0.24 2.27 9.15
CA ILE A 117 -1.17 1.15 9.39
C ILE A 117 -2.12 1.50 10.54
N VAL A 118 -1.60 1.97 11.68
CA VAL A 118 -2.43 2.34 12.85
C VAL A 118 -3.39 3.48 12.50
N ALA A 119 -2.91 4.53 11.84
CA ALA A 119 -3.75 5.64 11.40
C ALA A 119 -4.86 5.16 10.45
N SER A 120 -4.55 4.26 9.52
CA SER A 120 -5.51 3.72 8.55
C SER A 120 -6.57 2.85 9.21
N ILE A 121 -6.21 2.06 10.23
CA ILE A 121 -7.18 1.28 11.03
C ILE A 121 -8.12 2.21 11.79
N ILE A 122 -7.61 3.31 12.37
CA ILE A 122 -8.44 4.33 13.03
C ILE A 122 -9.40 4.96 12.04
N ILE A 123 -8.93 5.33 10.84
CA ILE A 123 -9.75 5.87 9.75
C ILE A 123 -10.85 4.88 9.35
N LEU A 124 -10.52 3.59 9.20
CA LEU A 124 -11.49 2.54 8.91
C LEU A 124 -12.57 2.45 10.00
N TYR A 125 -12.17 2.43 11.26
CA TYR A 125 -13.12 2.38 12.38
C TYR A 125 -14.05 3.60 12.39
N TYR A 126 -13.49 4.79 12.17
CA TYR A 126 -14.24 6.04 12.07
C TYR A 126 -15.32 5.98 10.98
N TYR A 127 -14.95 5.60 9.75
CA TYR A 127 -15.90 5.54 8.64
C TYR A 127 -16.91 4.41 8.77
N ARG A 128 -16.52 3.25 9.32
CA ARG A 128 -17.48 2.19 9.66
C ARG A 128 -18.52 2.66 10.67
N ASN A 129 -18.12 3.42 11.69
CA ASN A 129 -19.04 3.95 12.68
C ASN A 129 -19.98 5.00 12.07
N ILE A 130 -19.47 5.87 11.19
CA ILE A 130 -20.32 6.81 10.43
C ILE A 130 -21.38 6.04 9.65
N ARG A 131 -21.00 5.02 8.87
CA ARG A 131 -21.94 4.25 8.05
C ARG A 131 -23.11 3.70 8.85
N ARG A 132 -22.86 3.17 10.05
CA ARG A 132 -23.89 2.62 10.96
C ARG A 132 -24.93 3.65 11.39
N ASN A 133 -24.61 4.94 11.40
CA ASN A 133 -25.55 6.00 11.77
C ASN A 133 -26.48 6.42 10.61
N TYR A 134 -26.19 5.99 9.37
CA TYR A 134 -26.98 6.32 8.17
C TYR A 134 -27.67 5.09 7.55
N THR A 135 -27.57 3.93 8.17
CA THR A 135 -28.27 2.67 7.82
C THR A 135 -29.33 2.39 8.85
#